data_AF-A0A962IVN7-F1
#
_entry.id   AF-A0A962IVN7-F1
#
_cell.length_a   1.000
_cell.length_b   1.000
_cell.length_c   1.000
_cell.angle_alpha   90.00
_cell.angle_beta   90.00
_cell.angle_gamma   90.00
#
_symmetry.space_group_name_H-M   'P 1'
#
loop_
_entity.id
_entity.type
_entity.pdbx_description
1 polymer ?
#
loop_
_entity_poly.entity_id
_entity_poly.type
_entity_poly.pdbx_seq_one_letter_code
_entity_poly.pdbx_strand_id
1 'polypeptide(L)'
;KQYCYPLTITDYATRYLLACDGLDSTKSTFAFRVFERVFKEFGVPAAIRTDNGVPFAAPNALHGLSKLSLWWLRLGIRIERIKPGNPQQNGRHERMHLTLKKEATKPPAFNFLQQQEIFDSFIDEYNNERPHQALNMKYPGELYTPSAREYRPPDDPEYPFHDKTIQITQCGRLCLHGKKISMSRVFAGQLVGIREVEDKIWLVSFLEYDLGYFDEEGCRVEPIDNPFRAKVLPMCSE
;
A
#
# COMPACT_ATOMS: atom_id res chain seq x y z
N LYS A 1 -30.07 -3.16 -2.46
CA LYS A 1 -28.99 -4.13 -2.16
C LYS A 1 -27.68 -3.37 -2.14
N GLN A 2 -27.02 -3.28 -1.00
CA GLN A 2 -25.71 -2.63 -0.83
C GLN A 2 -24.63 -3.68 -1.06
N TYR A 3 -23.61 -3.35 -1.86
CA TYR A 3 -22.49 -4.26 -2.12
C TYR A 3 -21.47 -4.11 -1.00
N CYS A 4 -21.03 -5.25 -0.46
CA CYS A 4 -19.92 -5.33 0.50
C CYS A 4 -18.63 -5.67 -0.26
N TYR A 5 -17.61 -4.84 -0.13
CA TYR A 5 -16.29 -5.06 -0.72
C TYR A 5 -15.33 -5.54 0.38
N PRO A 6 -14.99 -6.84 0.43
CA PRO A 6 -14.09 -7.34 1.47
C PRO A 6 -12.66 -6.83 1.21
N LEU A 7 -12.10 -6.14 2.20
CA LEU A 7 -10.66 -5.84 2.26
C LEU A 7 -9.99 -6.94 3.09
N THR A 8 -9.10 -7.68 2.46
CA THR A 8 -8.35 -8.76 3.11
C THR A 8 -6.88 -8.42 3.22
N ILE A 9 -6.28 -8.70 4.37
CA ILE A 9 -4.85 -8.53 4.62
C ILE A 9 -4.31 -9.88 5.10
N THR A 10 -3.29 -10.41 4.41
CA THR A 10 -2.72 -11.74 4.72
C THR A 10 -1.22 -11.67 4.86
N ASP A 11 -0.68 -12.48 5.76
CA ASP A 11 0.76 -12.69 5.88
C ASP A 11 1.25 -13.58 4.73
N TYR A 12 2.37 -13.16 4.13
CA TYR A 12 2.91 -13.81 2.95
C TYR A 12 3.55 -15.16 3.27
N ALA A 13 4.18 -15.32 4.43
CA ALA A 13 4.92 -16.53 4.80
C ALA A 13 3.98 -17.61 5.35
N THR A 14 3.16 -17.24 6.32
CA THR A 14 2.36 -18.15 7.14
C THR A 14 0.92 -18.28 6.69
N ARG A 15 0.49 -17.48 5.69
CA ARG A 15 -0.91 -17.37 5.23
C ARG A 15 -1.87 -16.75 6.24
N TYR A 16 -1.41 -16.39 7.43
CA TYR A 16 -2.27 -15.85 8.48
C TYR A 16 -3.10 -14.66 7.99
N LEU A 17 -4.41 -14.71 8.19
CA LEU A 17 -5.34 -13.68 7.79
C LEU A 17 -5.41 -12.64 8.91
N LEU A 18 -4.80 -11.47 8.69
CA LEU A 18 -4.74 -10.39 9.68
C LEU A 18 -6.04 -9.58 9.72
N ALA A 19 -6.76 -9.51 8.60
CA ALA A 19 -8.03 -8.82 8.51
C ALA A 19 -8.86 -9.31 7.34
N CYS A 20 -10.18 -9.31 7.51
CA CYS A 20 -11.19 -9.42 6.48
C CYS A 20 -12.37 -8.50 6.85
N ASP A 21 -12.26 -7.23 6.48
CA ASP A 21 -13.31 -6.25 6.78
C ASP A 21 -14.20 -6.03 5.57
N GLY A 22 -15.51 -6.09 5.78
CA GLY A 22 -16.46 -5.56 4.81
C GLY A 22 -16.28 -4.06 4.69
N LEU A 23 -16.22 -3.53 3.46
CA LEU A 23 -16.22 -2.10 3.21
C LEU A 23 -17.44 -1.71 2.36
N ASP A 24 -18.07 -0.58 2.71
CA ASP A 24 -19.17 0.01 1.94
C ASP A 24 -18.73 0.57 0.58
N SER A 25 -17.43 0.78 0.39
CA SER A 25 -16.87 1.35 -0.83
C SER A 25 -15.38 1.03 -0.95
N THR A 26 -14.86 1.02 -2.18
CA THR A 26 -13.42 0.93 -2.49
C THR A 26 -12.64 2.23 -2.21
N LYS A 27 -13.28 3.22 -1.56
CA LYS A 27 -12.63 4.47 -1.16
C LYS A 27 -11.48 4.22 -0.19
N SER A 28 -10.37 4.91 -0.42
CA SER A 28 -9.14 4.75 0.37
C SER A 28 -9.31 5.03 1.87
N THR A 29 -10.23 5.92 2.26
CA THR A 29 -10.46 6.30 3.67
C THR A 29 -10.80 5.13 4.57
N PHE A 30 -11.53 4.14 4.05
CA PHE A 30 -11.88 2.95 4.83
C PHE A 30 -10.69 2.00 4.95
N ALA A 31 -9.93 1.83 3.88
CA ALA A 31 -8.70 1.04 3.91
C ALA A 31 -7.69 1.60 4.93
N PHE A 32 -7.51 2.92 5.02
CA PHE A 32 -6.63 3.54 6.03
C PHE A 32 -6.94 3.07 7.45
N ARG A 33 -8.21 3.08 7.85
CA ARG A 33 -8.63 2.66 9.21
C ARG A 33 -8.31 1.19 9.47
N VAL A 34 -8.55 0.32 8.49
CA VAL A 34 -8.27 -1.11 8.59
C VAL A 34 -6.76 -1.36 8.74
N PHE A 35 -5.94 -0.75 7.88
CA PHE A 35 -4.48 -0.90 7.98
C PHE A 35 -3.94 -0.30 9.28
N GLU A 36 -4.46 0.84 9.74
CA GLU A 36 -4.04 1.43 11.01
C GLU A 36 -4.35 0.50 12.19
N ARG A 37 -5.55 -0.10 12.23
CA ARG A 37 -5.93 -1.10 13.25
C ARG A 37 -4.98 -2.29 13.19
N VAL A 38 -4.77 -2.86 12.01
CA VAL A 38 -3.88 -4.01 11.80
C VAL A 38 -2.45 -3.70 12.24
N PHE A 39 -1.92 -2.52 11.93
CA PHE A 39 -0.56 -2.17 12.35
C PHE A 39 -0.45 -1.95 13.86
N LYS A 40 -1.49 -1.44 14.52
CA LYS A 40 -1.53 -1.33 15.99
C LYS A 40 -1.55 -2.69 16.68
N GLU A 41 -2.26 -3.65 16.10
CA GLU A 41 -2.44 -4.98 16.67
C GLU A 41 -1.28 -5.93 16.37
N PHE A 42 -0.79 -5.92 15.13
CA PHE A 42 0.18 -6.89 14.62
C PHE A 42 1.57 -6.31 14.32
N GLY A 43 1.74 -5.01 14.56
CA GLY A 43 2.95 -4.27 14.20
C GLY A 43 3.04 -3.92 12.72
N VAL A 44 4.11 -3.20 12.37
CA VAL A 44 4.35 -2.63 11.04
C VAL A 44 5.22 -3.59 10.21
N PRO A 45 4.77 -4.05 9.03
CA PRO A 45 5.55 -4.97 8.21
C PRO A 45 6.73 -4.27 7.52
N ALA A 46 7.71 -5.04 7.06
CA ALA A 46 8.83 -4.52 6.27
C ALA A 46 8.44 -4.18 4.81
N ALA A 47 7.44 -4.87 4.27
CA ALA A 47 6.95 -4.66 2.92
C ALA A 47 5.47 -5.02 2.82
N ILE A 48 4.74 -4.38 1.91
CA ILE A 48 3.37 -4.72 1.54
C ILE A 48 3.33 -4.99 0.04
N ARG A 49 2.76 -6.13 -0.32
CA ARG A 49 2.49 -6.49 -1.71
C ARG A 49 1.04 -6.23 -2.04
N THR A 50 0.79 -5.46 -3.11
CA THR A 50 -0.57 -5.19 -3.58
C THR A 50 -0.71 -5.46 -5.07
N ASP A 51 -1.97 -5.57 -5.49
CA ASP A 51 -2.30 -5.39 -6.90
C ASP A 51 -2.21 -3.91 -7.31
N ASN A 52 -2.45 -3.64 -8.60
CA ASN A 52 -2.46 -2.29 -9.15
C ASN A 52 -3.85 -1.63 -9.08
N GLY A 53 -4.76 -2.14 -8.23
CA GLY A 53 -6.12 -1.64 -8.08
C GLY A 53 -6.22 -0.47 -7.10
N VAL A 54 -7.30 0.29 -7.21
CA VAL A 54 -7.73 1.25 -6.18
C VAL A 54 -8.22 0.45 -4.97
N PRO A 55 -7.85 0.80 -3.72
CA PRO A 55 -7.18 2.02 -3.25
C PRO A 55 -5.65 1.99 -3.15
N PHE A 56 -5.00 0.90 -3.55
CA PHE A 56 -3.56 0.67 -3.35
C PHE A 56 -2.68 1.40 -4.36
N ALA A 57 -3.16 1.53 -5.59
CA ALA A 57 -2.52 2.26 -6.67
C ALA A 57 -3.48 3.28 -7.30
N ALA A 58 -2.91 4.33 -7.90
CA ALA A 58 -3.63 5.28 -8.71
C ALA A 58 -2.95 5.37 -10.08
N PRO A 59 -3.51 4.73 -11.14
CA PRO A 59 -2.84 4.58 -12.43
C PRO A 59 -2.35 5.87 -13.07
N ASN A 60 -3.06 6.98 -12.85
CA ASN A 60 -2.75 8.29 -13.43
C ASN A 60 -1.90 9.19 -12.51
N ALA A 61 -1.51 8.70 -11.33
CA ALA A 61 -0.67 9.45 -10.40
C ALA A 61 0.82 9.18 -10.65
N LEU A 62 1.67 10.06 -10.13
CA LEU A 62 3.13 9.93 -10.24
C LEU A 62 3.57 8.57 -9.68
N HIS A 63 4.30 7.80 -10.48
CA HIS A 63 4.73 6.41 -10.19
C HIS A 63 3.60 5.44 -9.85
N GLY A 64 2.36 5.79 -10.18
CA GLY A 64 1.16 5.04 -9.85
C GLY A 64 0.82 5.07 -8.35
N LEU A 65 1.43 5.93 -7.54
CA LEU A 65 1.26 5.99 -6.09
C LEU A 65 -0.14 6.45 -5.69
N SER A 66 -0.69 5.87 -4.64
CA SER A 66 -1.92 6.33 -3.99
C SER A 66 -1.59 7.04 -2.67
N LYS A 67 -2.57 7.73 -2.09
CA LYS A 67 -2.41 8.30 -0.74
C LYS A 67 -2.07 7.23 0.29
N LEU A 68 -2.65 6.04 0.16
CA LEU A 68 -2.42 4.92 1.07
C LEU A 68 -0.98 4.40 0.92
N SER A 69 -0.49 4.31 -0.31
CA SER A 69 0.89 3.87 -0.56
C SER A 69 1.92 4.89 -0.06
N LEU A 70 1.65 6.21 -0.18
CA LEU A 70 2.51 7.24 0.41
C LEU A 70 2.59 7.15 1.94
N TRP A 71 1.47 6.87 2.60
CA TRP A 71 1.45 6.66 4.05
C TRP A 71 2.26 5.43 4.46
N TRP A 72 2.19 4.34 3.70
CA TRP A 72 3.06 3.18 3.92
C TRP A 72 4.55 3.51 3.79
N LEU A 73 4.94 4.29 2.77
CA LEU A 73 6.32 4.73 2.62
C LEU A 73 6.79 5.54 3.83
N ARG A 74 5.95 6.45 4.37
CA ARG A 74 6.27 7.21 5.59
C ARG A 74 6.44 6.33 6.83
N LEU A 75 5.77 5.19 6.89
CA LEU A 75 5.97 4.17 7.92
C LEU A 75 7.22 3.31 7.69
N GLY A 76 8.01 3.59 6.64
CA GLY A 76 9.15 2.78 6.25
C GLY A 76 8.75 1.39 5.74
N ILE A 77 7.57 1.28 5.14
CA ILE A 77 7.07 0.04 4.52
C ILE A 77 7.40 0.10 3.03
N ARG A 78 8.12 -0.91 2.53
CA ARG A 78 8.40 -1.03 1.09
C ARG A 78 7.15 -1.48 0.34
N ILE A 79 6.89 -0.86 -0.81
CA ILE A 79 5.76 -1.22 -1.67
C ILE A 79 6.24 -2.21 -2.73
N GLU A 80 5.61 -3.38 -2.79
CA GLU A 80 5.82 -4.36 -3.84
C GLU A 80 4.59 -4.45 -4.74
N ARG A 81 4.75 -4.12 -6.03
CA ARG A 81 3.66 -4.26 -7.00
C ARG A 81 3.84 -5.53 -7.82
N ILE A 82 2.75 -6.26 -8.00
CA ILE A 82 2.71 -7.36 -8.96
C ILE A 82 2.91 -6.84 -10.38
N LYS A 83 3.61 -7.63 -11.20
CA LYS A 83 3.82 -7.30 -12.61
C LYS A 83 2.45 -7.30 -13.32
N PRO A 84 2.15 -6.28 -14.14
CA PRO A 84 0.98 -6.32 -15.02
C PRO A 84 0.97 -7.62 -15.84
N GLY A 85 -0.19 -8.25 -15.97
CA GLY A 85 -0.35 -9.49 -16.73
C GLY A 85 0.26 -10.75 -16.09
N ASN A 86 0.65 -10.73 -14.81
CA ASN A 86 1.16 -11.92 -14.10
C ASN A 86 0.27 -12.32 -12.89
N PRO A 87 -0.94 -12.85 -13.12
CA PRO A 87 -1.87 -13.25 -12.04
C PRO A 87 -1.27 -14.29 -11.08
N GLN A 88 -0.35 -15.13 -11.59
CA GLN A 88 0.33 -16.16 -10.82
C GLN A 88 1.03 -15.62 -9.56
N GLN A 89 1.50 -14.36 -9.58
CA GLN A 89 2.13 -13.73 -8.41
C GLN A 89 1.16 -13.54 -7.24
N ASN A 90 -0.15 -13.55 -7.51
CA ASN A 90 -1.21 -13.40 -6.51
C ASN A 90 -2.07 -14.66 -6.34
N GLY A 91 -1.72 -15.79 -6.96
CA GLY A 91 -2.57 -17.00 -6.97
C GLY A 91 -2.91 -17.55 -5.58
N ARG A 92 -2.04 -17.32 -4.57
CA ARG A 92 -2.32 -17.66 -3.17
C ARG A 92 -3.51 -16.89 -2.61
N HIS A 93 -3.56 -15.59 -2.90
CA HIS A 93 -4.53 -14.64 -2.38
C HIS A 93 -5.85 -14.85 -3.12
N GLU A 94 -5.77 -15.10 -4.43
CA GLU A 94 -6.93 -15.51 -5.23
C GLU A 94 -7.56 -16.81 -4.72
N ARG A 95 -6.76 -17.83 -4.33
CA ARG A 95 -7.28 -19.07 -3.73
C ARG A 95 -7.99 -18.81 -2.40
N MET A 96 -7.42 -17.97 -1.54
CA MET A 96 -8.09 -17.56 -0.30
C MET A 96 -9.40 -16.82 -0.62
N HIS A 97 -9.41 -15.90 -1.58
CA HIS A 97 -10.62 -15.18 -2.01
C HIS A 97 -11.71 -16.10 -2.56
N LEU A 98 -11.36 -17.16 -3.28
CA LEU A 98 -12.33 -18.16 -3.74
C LEU A 98 -13.01 -18.87 -2.56
N THR A 99 -12.22 -19.18 -1.52
CA THR A 99 -12.70 -19.83 -0.30
C THR A 99 -13.63 -18.89 0.48
N LEU A 100 -13.18 -17.65 0.73
CA LEU A 100 -13.99 -16.60 1.34
C LEU A 100 -15.31 -16.39 0.59
N LYS A 101 -15.28 -16.32 -0.74
CA LYS A 101 -16.50 -16.14 -1.54
C LYS A 101 -17.48 -17.29 -1.39
N LYS A 102 -16.97 -18.53 -1.31
CA LYS A 102 -17.79 -19.73 -1.19
C LYS A 102 -18.45 -19.84 0.19
N GLU A 103 -17.71 -19.51 1.23
CA GLU A 103 -18.09 -19.83 2.62
C GLU A 103 -18.67 -18.63 3.36
N ALA A 104 -18.19 -17.41 3.08
CA ALA A 104 -18.55 -16.22 3.83
C ALA A 104 -19.45 -15.23 3.07
N THR A 105 -19.62 -15.38 1.75
CA THR A 105 -20.41 -14.40 0.94
C THR A 105 -21.63 -14.99 0.24
N LYS A 106 -21.88 -16.30 0.40
CA LYS A 106 -22.97 -17.03 -0.28
C LYS A 106 -23.63 -18.06 0.67
N PRO A 107 -24.84 -17.80 1.18
CA PRO A 107 -25.66 -16.59 0.99
C PRO A 107 -25.04 -15.38 1.72
N PRO A 108 -25.28 -14.14 1.25
CA PRO A 108 -24.90 -12.95 1.99
C PRO A 108 -25.78 -12.81 3.25
N ALA A 109 -25.23 -12.18 4.30
CA ALA A 109 -25.99 -11.88 5.50
C ALA A 109 -27.09 -10.82 5.26
N PHE A 110 -28.00 -10.68 6.23
CA PHE A 110 -29.11 -9.72 6.14
C PHE A 110 -28.64 -8.27 6.22
N ASN A 111 -27.62 -7.99 7.01
CA ASN A 111 -27.05 -6.64 7.18
C ASN A 111 -25.52 -6.69 7.30
N PHE A 112 -24.90 -5.51 7.28
CA PHE A 112 -23.44 -5.37 7.31
C PHE A 112 -22.78 -5.89 8.59
N LEU A 113 -23.42 -5.70 9.74
CA LEU A 113 -22.91 -6.17 11.03
C LEU A 113 -22.83 -7.71 11.05
N GLN A 114 -23.91 -8.37 10.65
CA GLN A 114 -23.94 -9.83 10.52
C GLN A 114 -22.97 -10.34 9.45
N GLN A 115 -22.78 -9.58 8.37
CA GLN A 115 -21.79 -9.93 7.34
C GLN A 115 -20.36 -9.87 7.90
N GLN A 116 -20.08 -8.92 8.79
CA GLN A 116 -18.81 -8.83 9.50
C GLN A 116 -18.63 -9.98 10.50
N GLU A 117 -19.67 -10.36 11.25
CA GLU A 117 -19.61 -11.54 12.16
C GLU A 117 -19.25 -12.83 11.40
N ILE A 118 -19.76 -13.01 10.18
CA ILE A 118 -19.38 -14.13 9.31
C ILE A 118 -17.90 -14.02 8.89
N PHE A 119 -17.40 -12.82 8.59
CA PHE A 119 -15.98 -12.63 8.28
C PHE A 119 -15.08 -12.89 9.47
N ASP A 120 -15.46 -12.46 10.66
CA ASP A 120 -14.70 -12.68 11.89
C ASP A 120 -14.62 -14.19 12.19
N SER A 121 -15.75 -14.89 12.10
CA SER A 121 -15.79 -16.36 12.24
C SER A 121 -14.92 -17.07 11.20
N PHE A 122 -14.93 -16.57 9.94
CA PHE A 122 -14.09 -17.10 8.89
C PHE A 122 -12.60 -16.90 9.16
N ILE A 123 -12.20 -15.75 9.72
CA ILE A 123 -10.80 -15.48 10.11
C ILE A 123 -10.35 -16.50 11.16
N ASP A 124 -11.16 -16.71 12.19
CA ASP A 124 -10.84 -17.65 13.27
C ASP A 124 -10.68 -19.08 12.76
N GLU A 125 -11.63 -19.57 11.95
CA GLU A 125 -11.56 -20.91 11.36
C GLU A 125 -10.34 -21.04 10.43
N TYR A 126 -10.11 -20.05 9.56
CA TYR A 126 -9.00 -20.06 8.61
C TYR A 126 -7.64 -20.10 9.31
N ASN A 127 -7.49 -19.33 10.39
CA ASN A 127 -6.21 -19.20 11.08
C ASN A 127 -5.93 -20.35 12.05
N ASN A 128 -6.96 -20.90 12.71
CA ASN A 128 -6.77 -21.77 13.87
C ASN A 128 -7.37 -23.18 13.71
N GLU A 129 -8.27 -23.40 12.75
CA GLU A 129 -8.99 -24.68 12.60
C GLU A 129 -8.80 -25.33 11.22
N ARG A 130 -8.23 -24.60 10.27
CA ARG A 130 -7.98 -25.08 8.91
C ARG A 130 -6.50 -25.40 8.67
N PRO A 131 -6.12 -26.67 8.45
CA PRO A 131 -4.74 -27.01 8.11
C PRO A 131 -4.46 -26.69 6.63
N HIS A 132 -3.28 -26.12 6.35
CA HIS A 132 -2.89 -25.75 4.99
C HIS A 132 -1.85 -26.71 4.43
N GLN A 133 -2.13 -27.32 3.27
CA GLN A 133 -1.17 -28.19 2.58
C GLN A 133 0.17 -27.48 2.31
N ALA A 134 0.14 -26.19 1.96
CA ALA A 134 1.33 -25.39 1.72
C ALA A 134 2.18 -25.13 2.98
N LEU A 135 1.63 -25.42 4.17
CA LEU A 135 2.27 -25.27 5.48
C LEU A 135 2.50 -26.64 6.14
N ASN A 136 2.59 -27.73 5.35
CA ASN A 136 2.70 -29.10 5.84
C ASN A 136 1.57 -29.49 6.81
N MET A 137 0.34 -29.10 6.47
CA MET A 137 -0.87 -29.35 7.28
C MET A 137 -0.89 -28.65 8.64
N LYS A 138 -0.03 -27.64 8.86
CA LYS A 138 -0.11 -26.76 10.04
C LYS A 138 -1.16 -25.67 9.86
N TYR A 139 -1.57 -25.09 10.99
CA TYR A 139 -2.47 -23.94 11.04
C TYR A 139 -1.67 -22.64 10.91
N PRO A 140 -2.17 -21.62 10.19
CA PRO A 140 -1.50 -20.33 10.10
C PRO A 140 -1.18 -19.71 11.48
N GLY A 141 -2.09 -19.84 12.44
CA GLY A 141 -1.94 -19.33 13.81
C GLY A 141 -0.79 -19.97 14.60
N GLU A 142 -0.37 -21.19 14.25
CA GLU A 142 0.79 -21.85 14.88
C GLU A 142 2.13 -21.30 14.39
N LEU A 143 2.14 -20.67 13.22
CA LEU A 143 3.36 -20.23 12.55
C LEU A 143 3.53 -18.71 12.60
N TYR A 144 2.43 -17.99 12.71
CA TYR A 144 2.42 -16.55 12.65
C TYR A 144 3.10 -15.92 13.86
N THR A 145 3.87 -14.87 13.61
CA THR A 145 4.49 -14.04 14.65
C THR A 145 4.31 -12.58 14.25
N PRO A 146 3.74 -11.74 15.13
CA PRO A 146 3.62 -10.30 14.90
C PRO A 146 4.96 -9.63 14.60
N SER A 147 4.91 -8.50 13.88
CA SER A 147 6.10 -7.69 13.63
C SER A 147 6.60 -7.06 14.94
N ALA A 148 7.90 -7.12 15.18
CA ALA A 148 8.53 -6.43 16.31
C ALA A 148 8.51 -4.89 16.17
N ARG A 149 8.20 -4.36 14.99
CA ARG A 149 8.10 -2.91 14.77
C ARG A 149 6.73 -2.42 15.23
N GLU A 150 6.70 -1.67 16.32
CA GLU A 150 5.47 -1.04 16.79
C GLU A 150 4.95 0.00 15.80
N TYR A 151 3.63 0.12 15.71
CA TYR A 151 3.02 1.21 14.99
C TYR A 151 3.19 2.53 15.74
N ARG A 152 3.76 3.52 15.05
CA ARG A 152 3.79 4.92 15.48
C ARG A 152 3.34 5.79 14.31
N PRO A 153 2.51 6.82 14.54
CA PRO A 153 2.22 7.82 13.51
C PRO A 153 3.55 8.37 12.96
N PRO A 154 3.71 8.47 11.63
CA PRO A 154 4.97 8.91 11.07
C PRO A 154 5.17 10.40 11.31
N ASP A 155 6.36 10.77 11.76
CA ASP A 155 6.79 12.17 11.84
C ASP A 155 6.91 12.78 10.44
N ASP A 156 6.98 14.10 10.40
CA ASP A 156 7.20 14.82 9.15
C ASP A 156 8.62 14.56 8.62
N PRO A 157 8.77 14.31 7.31
CA PRO A 157 10.05 13.94 6.75
C PRO A 157 11.01 15.13 6.71
N GLU A 158 12.26 14.87 7.10
CA GLU A 158 13.36 15.82 7.01
C GLU A 158 14.24 15.52 5.80
N TYR A 159 14.74 16.60 5.16
CA TYR A 159 15.57 16.51 3.96
C TYR A 159 16.89 17.29 4.15
N PRO A 160 17.81 16.81 5.01
CA PRO A 160 19.02 17.53 5.36
C PRO A 160 20.03 17.66 4.21
N PHE A 161 19.90 16.84 3.17
CA PHE A 161 20.77 16.84 1.98
C PHE A 161 20.13 17.53 0.77
N HIS A 162 19.01 18.23 0.98
CA HIS A 162 18.29 18.99 -0.04
C HIS A 162 18.38 20.47 0.25
N ASP A 163 18.30 21.29 -0.79
CA ASP A 163 18.42 22.74 -0.65
C ASP A 163 17.18 23.34 0.03
N LYS A 164 15.99 22.78 -0.25
CA LYS A 164 14.72 23.23 0.37
C LYS A 164 13.78 22.05 0.61
N THR A 165 12.97 22.19 1.66
CA THR A 165 11.79 21.36 1.88
C THR A 165 10.54 22.17 1.53
N ILE A 166 9.67 21.62 0.67
CA ILE A 166 8.45 22.30 0.20
C ILE A 166 7.23 21.44 0.50
N GLN A 167 6.18 22.07 1.01
CA GLN A 167 4.88 21.43 1.15
C GLN A 167 4.10 21.50 -0.16
N ILE A 168 3.62 20.35 -0.62
CA ILE A 168 2.78 20.26 -1.82
C ILE A 168 1.38 20.77 -1.50
N THR A 169 0.88 21.65 -2.38
CA THR A 169 -0.46 22.23 -2.26
C THR A 169 -1.57 21.17 -2.37
N GLN A 170 -2.78 21.51 -1.91
CA GLN A 170 -3.94 20.60 -1.98
C GLN A 170 -4.34 20.19 -3.41
N CYS A 171 -3.94 20.96 -4.41
CA CYS A 171 -4.14 20.66 -5.83
C CYS A 171 -2.98 19.87 -6.46
N GLY A 172 -1.95 19.49 -5.71
CA GLY A 172 -0.84 18.66 -6.19
C GLY A 172 0.28 19.43 -6.90
N ARG A 173 0.45 20.72 -6.54
CA ARG A 173 1.49 21.58 -7.11
C ARG A 173 2.56 21.92 -6.08
N LEU A 174 3.80 21.98 -6.55
CA LEU A 174 4.97 22.51 -5.87
C LEU A 174 5.13 23.99 -6.25
N CYS A 175 5.37 24.86 -5.28
CA CYS A 175 5.55 26.30 -5.52
C CYS A 175 6.99 26.72 -5.19
N LEU A 176 7.74 27.19 -6.20
CA LEU A 176 9.11 27.64 -6.06
C LEU A 176 9.30 28.94 -6.86
N HIS A 177 9.92 29.96 -6.25
CA HIS A 177 10.20 31.26 -6.89
C HIS A 177 9.01 31.90 -7.63
N GLY A 178 7.79 31.77 -7.08
CA GLY A 178 6.56 32.28 -7.70
C GLY A 178 6.00 31.43 -8.85
N LYS A 179 6.71 30.38 -9.27
CA LYS A 179 6.25 29.38 -10.24
C LYS A 179 5.43 28.29 -9.56
N LYS A 180 4.53 27.67 -10.33
CA LYS A 180 3.64 26.59 -9.89
C LYS A 180 3.90 25.36 -10.75
N ILE A 181 4.63 24.39 -10.20
CA ILE A 181 5.03 23.18 -10.89
C ILE A 181 4.04 22.06 -10.55
N SER A 182 3.41 21.47 -11.57
CA SER A 182 2.48 20.35 -11.39
C SER A 182 3.24 19.05 -11.10
N MET A 183 2.92 18.39 -9.99
CA MET A 183 3.55 17.13 -9.59
C MET A 183 2.51 16.00 -9.55
N SER A 184 1.76 15.87 -8.46
CA SER A 184 0.62 14.96 -8.38
C SER A 184 -0.23 15.26 -7.16
N ARG A 185 -1.55 15.16 -7.30
CA ARG A 185 -2.51 15.43 -6.22
C ARG A 185 -2.43 14.43 -5.06
N VAL A 186 -1.83 13.25 -5.28
CA VAL A 186 -1.66 12.26 -4.20
C VAL A 186 -0.70 12.75 -3.12
N PHE A 187 0.25 13.62 -3.47
CA PHE A 187 1.19 14.25 -2.55
C PHE A 187 0.62 15.48 -1.81
N ALA A 188 -0.65 15.82 -2.02
CA ALA A 188 -1.28 16.97 -1.36
C ALA A 188 -1.04 16.96 0.18
N GLY A 189 -0.45 18.04 0.68
CA GLY A 189 -0.09 18.22 2.10
C GLY A 189 1.23 17.55 2.53
N GLN A 190 1.87 16.75 1.67
CA GLN A 190 3.17 16.13 1.98
C GLN A 190 4.32 17.11 1.79
N LEU A 191 5.39 16.90 2.56
CA LEU A 191 6.66 17.60 2.41
C LEU A 191 7.58 16.81 1.48
N VAL A 192 8.18 17.51 0.52
CA VAL A 192 9.17 16.97 -0.43
C VAL A 192 10.47 17.76 -0.33
N GLY A 193 11.59 17.08 -0.51
CA GLY A 193 12.90 17.71 -0.65
C GLY A 193 13.14 18.10 -2.09
N ILE A 194 13.71 19.28 -2.32
CA ILE A 194 14.19 19.68 -3.65
C ILE A 194 15.68 20.03 -3.60
N ARG A 195 16.40 19.61 -4.64
CA ARG A 195 17.83 19.88 -4.78
C ARG A 195 18.15 20.31 -6.21
N GLU A 196 18.87 21.41 -6.36
CA GLU A 196 19.39 21.85 -7.66
C GLU A 196 20.56 20.96 -8.06
N VAL A 197 20.45 20.30 -9.22
CA VAL A 197 21.45 19.35 -9.72
C VAL A 197 22.24 19.92 -10.90
N GLU A 198 21.62 20.79 -11.69
CA GLU A 198 22.20 21.56 -12.78
C GLU A 198 21.51 22.94 -12.82
N ASP A 199 22.02 23.89 -13.61
CA ASP A 199 21.49 25.26 -13.70
C ASP A 199 19.97 25.23 -13.96
N LYS A 200 19.19 25.63 -12.95
CA LYS A 200 17.71 25.66 -12.96
C LYS A 200 17.02 24.30 -13.14
N ILE A 201 17.75 23.19 -12.99
CA ILE A 201 17.19 21.84 -13.00
C ILE A 201 17.17 21.31 -11.57
N TRP A 202 15.97 21.03 -11.08
CA TRP A 202 15.71 20.63 -9.71
C TRP A 202 15.24 19.18 -9.64
N LEU A 203 15.90 18.39 -8.81
CA LEU A 203 15.46 17.07 -8.39
C LEU A 203 14.43 17.18 -7.27
N VAL A 204 13.32 16.46 -7.37
CA VAL A 204 12.32 16.29 -6.29
C VAL A 204 12.46 14.91 -5.71
N SER A 205 12.60 14.83 -4.39
CA SER A 205 12.62 13.57 -3.64
C SER A 205 11.52 13.54 -2.59
N PHE A 206 11.01 12.34 -2.31
CA PHE A 206 10.12 12.07 -1.20
C PHE A 206 10.70 10.92 -0.37
N LEU A 207 11.03 11.21 0.89
CA LEU A 207 11.87 10.33 1.72
C LEU A 207 13.19 10.02 0.97
N GLU A 208 13.58 8.74 0.93
CA GLU A 208 14.73 8.23 0.20
C GLU A 208 14.52 8.08 -1.32
N TYR A 209 13.31 8.38 -1.83
CA TYR A 209 12.95 8.14 -3.23
C TYR A 209 13.03 9.41 -4.06
N ASP A 210 13.92 9.39 -5.05
CA ASP A 210 13.91 10.38 -6.12
C ASP A 210 12.69 10.17 -7.01
N LEU A 211 11.95 11.24 -7.29
CA LEU A 211 10.66 11.15 -7.97
C LEU A 211 10.73 11.67 -9.41
N GLY A 212 11.56 12.67 -9.67
CA GLY A 212 11.55 13.38 -10.94
C GLY A 212 12.39 14.64 -10.92
N TYR A 213 12.58 15.21 -12.10
CA TYR A 213 13.21 16.50 -12.29
C TYR A 213 12.17 17.54 -12.73
N PHE A 214 12.42 18.80 -12.47
CA PHE A 214 11.68 19.90 -13.10
C PHE A 214 12.60 21.07 -13.33
N ASP A 215 12.27 21.85 -14.35
CA ASP A 215 12.78 23.19 -14.56
C ASP A 215 11.70 24.23 -14.19
N GLU A 216 12.10 25.48 -14.05
CA GLU A 216 11.17 26.57 -13.75
C GLU A 216 10.30 26.98 -14.95
N GLU A 217 10.60 26.46 -16.14
CA GLU A 217 9.91 26.79 -17.40
C GLU A 217 8.80 25.78 -17.72
N GLY A 218 9.06 24.48 -17.58
CA GLY A 218 8.21 23.36 -17.98
C GLY A 218 6.96 23.15 -17.12
N CYS A 219 6.81 23.87 -16.02
CA CYS A 219 5.61 23.89 -15.16
C CYS A 219 5.10 22.51 -14.69
N ARG A 220 5.90 21.44 -14.82
CA ARG A 220 5.57 20.07 -14.43
C ARG A 220 6.82 19.30 -14.00
N VAL A 221 6.64 18.33 -13.12
CA VAL A 221 7.68 17.36 -12.77
C VAL A 221 7.72 16.27 -13.83
N GLU A 222 8.88 16.06 -14.43
CA GLU A 222 9.18 14.95 -15.33
C GLU A 222 9.65 13.75 -14.49
N PRO A 223 8.90 12.63 -14.50
CA PRO A 223 9.23 11.47 -13.67
C PRO A 223 10.53 10.82 -14.12
N ILE A 224 11.35 10.38 -13.15
CA ILE A 224 12.43 9.43 -13.43
C ILE A 224 11.87 8.01 -13.64
N ASP A 225 12.75 7.03 -13.88
CA ASP A 225 12.36 5.63 -13.84
C ASP A 225 11.71 5.25 -12.50
N ASN A 226 10.57 4.56 -12.56
CA ASN A 226 9.76 4.27 -11.39
C ASN A 226 10.57 3.51 -10.32
N PRO A 227 10.89 4.15 -9.16
CA PRO A 227 11.75 3.54 -8.15
C PRO A 227 11.04 2.41 -7.39
N PHE A 228 9.72 2.30 -7.51
CA PHE A 228 8.89 1.27 -6.90
C PHE A 228 8.62 0.08 -7.82
N ARG A 229 9.25 0.03 -9.01
CA ARG A 229 9.17 -1.13 -9.88
C ARG A 229 9.94 -2.29 -9.24
N ALA A 230 9.41 -3.50 -9.31
CA ALA A 230 10.11 -4.68 -8.82
C ALA A 230 11.48 -4.82 -9.51
N LYS A 231 12.57 -4.61 -8.78
CA LYS A 231 13.93 -4.92 -9.25
C LYS A 231 14.00 -6.44 -9.41
N VAL A 232 14.09 -6.91 -10.65
CA VAL A 232 14.29 -8.33 -10.93
C VAL A 232 15.75 -8.63 -10.58
N LEU A 233 16.02 -9.18 -9.41
CA LEU A 233 17.21 -10.00 -9.29
C LEU A 233 16.95 -11.23 -10.16
N PRO A 234 17.78 -11.52 -11.18
CA PRO A 234 17.70 -12.81 -11.85
C PRO A 234 17.81 -13.88 -10.76
N MET A 235 16.86 -14.82 -10.73
CA MET A 235 16.97 -15.95 -9.83
C MET A 235 18.34 -16.60 -10.09
N CYS A 236 19.14 -16.71 -9.03
CA CYS A 236 20.32 -17.56 -9.05
C CYS A 236 19.81 -18.97 -9.42
N SER A 237 20.22 -19.45 -10.58
CA SER A 237 20.07 -20.86 -10.93
C SER A 237 21.17 -21.60 -10.18
N GLU A 238 20.79 -22.27 -9.09
CA GLU A 238 21.53 -23.41 -8.55
C GLU A 238 20.72 -24.69 -8.83
#